data_AF-A0A0S7XJA4-F1
#
_entry.id   AF-A0A0S7XJA4-F1
#
_cell.length_a   1.000
_cell.length_b   1.000
_cell.length_c   1.000
_cell.angle_alpha   90.00
_cell.angle_beta   90.00
_cell.angle_gamma   90.00
#
_symmetry.space_group_name_H-M   'P 1'
#
loop_
_entity.id
_entity.type
_entity.pdbx_description
1 polymer ?
#
loop_
_entity_poly.entity_id
_entity_poly.type
_entity_poly.pdbx_seq_one_letter_code
_entity_poly.pdbx_strand_id
1 'polypeptide(L)'
;MRFVVAAIVLCVVAYGAAAYPAPDSPFGICATTWSHAGAGTARFDREGPGRRLALVKELGAAWERCDFWWSRLEPEPGKYQFSDYDFAVEQYHRLGVNLLAILCYSSAWHGRPPDTDEERGRYADWVAAMVSRYKGKVAAWE
;
A
#
# COMPACT_ATOMS: atom_id res chain seq x y z
N MET A 1 -60.47 -34.67 -10.33
CA MET A 1 -59.64 -33.65 -9.63
C MET A 1 -58.18 -34.02 -9.85
N ARG A 2 -57.48 -33.36 -10.79
CA ARG A 2 -56.07 -33.64 -11.13
C ARG A 2 -55.22 -32.51 -10.55
N PHE A 3 -54.34 -32.84 -9.60
CA PHE A 3 -53.36 -31.88 -9.08
C PHE A 3 -52.16 -31.82 -10.03
N VAL A 4 -51.90 -30.65 -10.59
CA VAL A 4 -50.65 -30.33 -11.28
C VAL A 4 -49.73 -29.69 -10.25
N VAL A 5 -48.64 -30.37 -9.89
CA VAL A 5 -47.57 -29.76 -9.08
C VAL A 5 -46.65 -29.03 -10.04
N ALA A 6 -46.69 -27.70 -10.02
CA ALA A 6 -45.74 -26.86 -10.74
C ALA A 6 -44.40 -26.87 -9.98
N ALA A 7 -43.37 -27.45 -10.59
CA ALA A 7 -42.00 -27.36 -10.10
C ALA A 7 -41.47 -25.95 -10.37
N ILE A 8 -41.25 -25.17 -9.32
CA ILE A 8 -40.53 -23.89 -9.39
C ILE A 8 -39.04 -24.24 -9.56
N VAL A 9 -38.50 -24.06 -10.76
CA VAL A 9 -37.06 -24.09 -11.00
C VAL A 9 -36.49 -22.80 -10.44
N LEU A 10 -35.89 -22.89 -9.25
CA LEU A 10 -35.10 -21.80 -8.68
C LEU A 10 -33.76 -21.76 -9.46
N CYS A 11 -33.69 -20.93 -10.51
CA CYS A 11 -32.43 -20.57 -11.13
C CYS A 11 -31.61 -19.77 -10.11
N VAL A 12 -30.78 -20.47 -9.33
CA VAL A 12 -29.68 -19.83 -8.62
C VAL A 12 -28.71 -19.39 -9.70
N VAL A 13 -28.84 -18.15 -10.15
CA VAL A 13 -27.75 -17.46 -10.81
C VAL A 13 -26.69 -17.34 -9.73
N ALA A 14 -25.77 -18.30 -9.71
CA ALA A 14 -24.52 -18.14 -9.00
C ALA A 14 -23.86 -16.92 -9.65
N TYR A 15 -24.06 -15.75 -9.07
CA TYR A 15 -23.09 -14.68 -9.17
C TYR A 15 -21.83 -15.33 -8.62
N GLY A 16 -20.97 -15.80 -9.53
CA GLY A 16 -19.63 -16.17 -9.18
C GLY A 16 -19.07 -14.93 -8.52
N ALA A 17 -18.99 -14.94 -7.19
CA ALA A 17 -18.12 -14.04 -6.48
C ALA A 17 -16.77 -14.25 -7.16
N ALA A 18 -16.33 -13.25 -7.92
CA ALA A 18 -15.02 -13.27 -8.54
C ALA A 18 -14.06 -13.68 -7.43
N ALA A 19 -13.42 -14.84 -7.63
CA ALA A 19 -12.50 -15.39 -6.64
C ALA A 19 -11.45 -14.33 -6.35
N TYR A 20 -11.36 -13.87 -5.10
CA TYR A 20 -10.41 -12.86 -4.67
C TYR A 20 -9.51 -13.38 -3.56
N PRO A 21 -8.17 -13.22 -3.65
CA PRO A 21 -7.33 -13.01 -4.84
C PRO A 21 -6.52 -14.28 -5.16
N ALA A 22 -6.02 -14.39 -6.39
CA ALA A 22 -4.87 -15.26 -6.67
C ALA A 22 -3.64 -14.62 -5.97
N PRO A 23 -3.08 -15.23 -4.92
CA PRO A 23 -1.82 -14.77 -4.32
C PRO A 23 -0.67 -14.78 -5.35
N ASP A 24 -0.89 -15.46 -6.47
CA ASP A 24 0.08 -15.75 -7.52
C ASP A 24 -0.04 -14.82 -8.74
N SER A 25 -0.88 -13.77 -8.69
CA SER A 25 -0.94 -12.81 -9.81
C SER A 25 0.39 -12.06 -9.92
N PRO A 26 1.08 -12.10 -11.08
CA PRO A 26 2.35 -11.43 -11.26
C PRO A 26 2.18 -9.92 -11.53
N PHE A 27 0.95 -9.43 -11.63
CA PHE A 27 0.66 -8.06 -12.02
C PHE A 27 0.49 -7.14 -10.82
N GLY A 28 1.09 -5.95 -10.93
CA GLY A 28 0.96 -4.88 -9.96
C GLY A 28 0.58 -3.54 -10.58
N ILE A 29 0.09 -2.64 -9.74
CA ILE A 29 -0.31 -1.27 -10.11
C ILE A 29 0.48 -0.27 -9.25
N CYS A 30 0.77 0.93 -9.76
CA CYS A 30 1.30 2.05 -8.97
C CYS A 30 0.23 3.16 -8.95
N ALA A 31 -0.67 3.14 -7.96
CA ALA A 31 -1.87 4.00 -8.01
C ALA A 31 -2.22 4.72 -6.70
N THR A 32 -1.82 4.20 -5.54
CA THR A 32 -2.26 4.81 -4.28
C THR A 32 -1.63 6.18 -4.06
N THR A 33 -0.33 6.32 -4.38
CA THR A 33 0.43 7.56 -4.31
C THR A 33 0.39 8.22 -2.92
N TRP A 34 0.41 7.41 -1.85
CA TRP A 34 0.23 7.85 -0.46
C TRP A 34 1.06 9.08 -0.07
N SER A 35 2.38 9.03 -0.31
CA SER A 35 3.28 10.14 0.01
C SER A 35 3.16 11.34 -0.93
N HIS A 36 2.59 11.16 -2.13
CA HIS A 36 2.35 12.25 -3.08
C HIS A 36 1.04 12.98 -2.77
N ALA A 37 0.05 12.29 -2.21
CA ALA A 37 -1.24 12.87 -1.91
C ALA A 37 -1.08 13.94 -0.81
N GLY A 38 -1.36 15.20 -1.16
CA GLY A 38 -1.09 16.35 -0.28
C GLY A 38 0.38 16.78 -0.23
N ALA A 39 1.19 16.43 -1.24
CA ALA A 39 2.57 16.92 -1.36
C ALA A 39 2.63 18.45 -1.27
N GLY A 40 3.61 18.97 -0.54
CA GLY A 40 3.71 20.40 -0.22
C GLY A 40 2.83 20.83 0.96
N THR A 41 2.17 19.91 1.65
CA THR A 41 1.43 20.18 2.89
C THR A 41 1.89 19.26 4.02
N ALA A 42 1.64 19.67 5.27
CA ALA A 42 1.83 18.78 6.42
C ALA A 42 0.80 17.64 6.47
N ARG A 43 -0.25 17.69 5.64
CA ARG A 43 -1.36 16.73 5.68
C ARG A 43 -1.05 15.54 4.76
N PHE A 44 -1.29 14.35 5.29
CA PHE A 44 -1.37 13.12 4.51
C PHE A 44 -2.83 12.83 4.19
N ASP A 45 -3.18 12.76 2.90
CA ASP A 45 -4.54 12.40 2.49
C ASP A 45 -4.73 10.88 2.63
N ARG A 46 -5.60 10.48 3.58
CA ARG A 46 -5.93 9.08 3.85
C ARG A 46 -7.08 8.57 2.99
N GLU A 47 -7.88 9.46 2.42
CA GLU A 47 -9.14 9.10 1.76
C GLU A 47 -8.92 8.77 0.27
N GLY A 48 -8.27 9.67 -0.47
CA GLY A 48 -8.04 9.50 -1.90
C GLY A 48 -7.26 8.21 -2.21
N PRO A 49 -6.05 8.04 -1.66
CA PRO A 49 -5.27 6.81 -1.83
C PRO A 49 -5.99 5.54 -1.33
N GLY A 50 -6.75 5.62 -0.23
CA GLY A 50 -7.52 4.48 0.28
C GLY A 50 -8.60 4.02 -0.70
N ARG A 51 -9.32 4.95 -1.34
CA ARG A 51 -10.26 4.64 -2.42
C ARG A 51 -9.56 4.00 -3.63
N ARG A 52 -8.37 4.49 -4.00
CA ARG A 52 -7.59 3.92 -5.10
C ARG A 52 -7.12 2.50 -4.79
N LEU A 53 -6.70 2.22 -3.56
CA LEU A 53 -6.32 0.86 -3.15
C LEU A 53 -7.51 -0.12 -3.20
N ALA A 54 -8.70 0.32 -2.83
CA ALA A 54 -9.91 -0.49 -2.98
C ALA A 54 -10.18 -0.83 -4.46
N LEU A 55 -9.96 0.12 -5.38
CA LEU A 55 -10.06 -0.13 -6.82
C LEU A 55 -8.98 -1.09 -7.33
N VAL A 56 -7.73 -0.97 -6.84
CA VAL A 56 -6.66 -1.93 -7.17
C VAL A 56 -7.10 -3.36 -6.82
N LYS A 57 -7.71 -3.52 -5.63
CA LYS A 57 -8.29 -4.81 -5.24
C LYS A 57 -9.43 -5.22 -6.18
N GLU A 58 -10.38 -4.34 -6.47
CA GLU A 58 -11.52 -4.62 -7.37
C GLU A 58 -11.12 -4.97 -8.82
N LEU A 59 -9.93 -4.55 -9.25
CA LEU A 59 -9.39 -4.86 -10.57
C LEU A 59 -8.71 -6.23 -10.66
N GLY A 60 -8.53 -6.97 -9.56
CA GLY A 60 -7.82 -8.26 -9.59
C GLY A 60 -6.30 -8.16 -9.43
N ALA A 61 -5.74 -6.96 -9.24
CA ALA A 61 -4.31 -6.80 -9.03
C ALA A 61 -3.91 -7.30 -7.63
N ALA A 62 -2.88 -8.15 -7.56
CA ALA A 62 -2.38 -8.67 -6.29
C ALA A 62 -1.26 -7.80 -5.71
N TRP A 63 -0.57 -7.03 -6.54
CA TRP A 63 0.55 -6.19 -6.12
C TRP A 63 0.26 -4.71 -6.31
N GLU A 64 0.85 -3.91 -5.44
CA GLU A 64 0.87 -2.46 -5.59
C GLU A 64 2.25 -1.94 -5.20
N ARG A 65 2.77 -1.02 -6.01
CA ARG A 65 4.03 -0.33 -5.74
C ARG A 65 3.71 1.08 -5.28
N CYS A 66 4.25 1.50 -4.14
CA CYS A 66 4.04 2.85 -3.64
C CYS A 66 5.32 3.49 -3.08
N ASP A 67 5.46 4.78 -3.37
CA ASP A 67 6.51 5.66 -2.84
C ASP A 67 6.31 6.00 -1.37
N PHE A 68 7.31 5.67 -0.56
CA PHE A 68 7.41 6.06 0.84
C PHE A 68 8.52 7.10 1.02
N TRP A 69 8.13 8.35 1.27
CA TRP A 69 9.04 9.51 1.27
C TRP A 69 9.84 9.66 2.58
N TRP A 70 11.17 9.65 2.49
CA TRP A 70 12.08 9.86 3.62
C TRP A 70 11.77 11.17 4.33
N SER A 71 11.72 12.29 3.61
CA SER A 71 11.41 13.61 4.17
C SER A 71 10.08 13.70 4.92
N ARG A 72 9.08 12.88 4.59
CA ARG A 72 7.81 12.84 5.32
C ARG A 72 7.89 11.96 6.55
N LEU A 73 8.56 10.82 6.46
CA LEU A 73 8.70 9.92 7.60
C LEU A 73 9.64 10.55 8.64
N GLU A 74 10.73 11.13 8.20
CA GLU A 74 11.76 11.72 9.04
C GLU A 74 11.90 13.19 8.61
N PRO A 75 11.14 14.11 9.23
CA PRO A 75 11.25 15.54 8.97
C PRO A 75 12.46 16.19 9.67
N GLU A 76 12.96 15.58 10.74
CA GLU A 76 14.19 15.99 11.45
C GLU A 76 15.05 14.75 11.73
N PRO A 77 16.39 14.86 11.73
CA PRO A 77 17.27 13.71 11.95
C PRO A 77 16.93 12.96 13.25
N GLY A 78 16.70 11.66 13.15
CA GLY A 78 16.32 10.74 14.22
C GLY A 78 14.86 10.84 14.69
N LYS A 79 14.04 11.74 14.14
CA LYS A 79 12.66 11.95 14.59
C LYS A 79 11.66 11.43 13.56
N TYR A 80 11.27 10.17 13.73
CA TYR A 80 10.33 9.50 12.83
C TYR A 80 8.85 9.77 13.16
N GLN A 81 8.03 9.95 12.11
CA GLN A 81 6.59 10.11 12.13
C GLN A 81 5.91 8.96 11.39
N PHE A 82 5.64 7.86 12.10
CA PHE A 82 5.11 6.64 11.50
C PHE A 82 3.59 6.61 11.26
N SER A 83 2.81 7.50 11.89
CA SER A 83 1.34 7.40 11.94
C SER A 83 0.66 7.20 10.57
N ASP A 84 1.11 7.95 9.57
CA ASP A 84 0.52 7.87 8.23
C ASP A 84 0.99 6.64 7.44
N TYR A 85 2.24 6.24 7.62
CA TYR A 85 2.79 5.02 7.04
C TYR A 85 2.20 3.76 7.66
N ASP A 86 1.97 3.77 8.98
CA ASP A 86 1.24 2.72 9.69
C ASP A 86 -0.16 2.55 9.13
N PHE A 87 -0.86 3.68 8.92
CA PHE A 87 -2.19 3.67 8.33
C PHE A 87 -2.17 3.07 6.92
N ALA A 88 -1.24 3.52 6.07
CA ALA A 88 -1.12 3.05 4.69
C ALA A 88 -0.82 1.55 4.63
N VAL A 89 0.23 1.07 5.32
CA VAL A 89 0.61 -0.35 5.37
C VAL A 89 -0.54 -1.21 5.88
N GLU A 90 -1.28 -0.75 6.89
CA GLU A 90 -2.44 -1.50 7.39
C GLU A 90 -3.56 -1.63 6.35
N GLN A 91 -3.75 -0.65 5.44
CA GLN A 91 -4.74 -0.79 4.38
C GLN A 91 -4.38 -1.90 3.38
N TYR A 92 -3.11 -2.00 2.99
CA TYR A 92 -2.64 -3.10 2.13
C TYR A 92 -2.85 -4.45 2.77
N HIS A 93 -2.44 -4.57 4.04
CA HIS A 93 -2.59 -5.79 4.82
C HIS A 93 -4.07 -6.20 4.94
N ARG A 94 -4.96 -5.25 5.26
CA ARG A 94 -6.41 -5.50 5.37
C ARG A 94 -7.07 -5.92 4.07
N LEU A 95 -6.65 -5.35 2.94
CA LEU A 95 -7.23 -5.65 1.62
C LEU A 95 -6.57 -6.89 0.96
N GLY A 96 -5.51 -7.42 1.58
CA GLY A 96 -4.75 -8.54 1.03
C GLY A 96 -4.15 -8.19 -0.34
N VAL A 97 -3.57 -7.00 -0.45
CA VAL A 97 -2.79 -6.54 -1.60
C VAL A 97 -1.34 -6.48 -1.16
N ASN A 98 -0.43 -7.13 -1.89
CA ASN A 98 0.99 -7.14 -1.61
C ASN A 98 1.59 -5.76 -1.90
N LEU A 99 2.26 -5.18 -0.90
CA LEU A 99 2.96 -3.91 -1.04
C LEU A 99 4.43 -4.14 -1.42
N LEU A 100 4.84 -3.57 -2.56
CA LEU A 100 6.22 -3.23 -2.87
C LEU A 100 6.47 -1.77 -2.48
N ALA A 101 7.10 -1.55 -1.34
CA ALA A 101 7.38 -0.19 -0.86
C ALA A 101 8.74 0.28 -1.42
N ILE A 102 8.75 1.37 -2.20
CA ILE A 102 9.99 2.05 -2.57
C ILE A 102 10.36 3.11 -1.54
N LEU A 103 11.60 3.05 -1.07
CA LEU A 103 12.21 3.99 -0.14
C LEU A 103 12.87 5.14 -0.92
N CYS A 104 12.10 6.18 -1.17
CA CYS A 104 12.49 7.41 -1.86
C CYS A 104 12.06 8.62 -1.01
N TYR A 105 12.12 9.88 -1.42
CA TYR A 105 13.28 10.51 -2.04
C TYR A 105 14.27 10.96 -0.93
N SER A 106 14.91 12.10 -1.07
CA SER A 106 15.85 12.65 -0.09
C SER A 106 15.18 12.94 1.27
N SER A 107 16.00 12.99 2.32
CA SER A 107 15.59 13.48 3.65
C SER A 107 15.20 14.96 3.61
N ALA A 108 14.44 15.41 4.61
CA ALA A 108 13.99 16.80 4.70
C ALA A 108 15.13 17.80 4.97
N TRP A 109 16.19 17.38 5.68
CA TRP A 109 17.31 18.25 6.07
C TRP A 109 18.47 18.24 5.05
N HIS A 110 18.72 17.13 4.35
CA HIS A 110 19.81 17.06 3.37
C HIS A 110 19.35 17.47 1.97
N GLY A 111 18.11 17.12 1.61
CA GLY A 111 17.47 17.55 0.36
C GLY A 111 18.05 16.99 -0.94
N ARG A 112 19.13 16.19 -0.88
CA ARG A 112 19.79 15.53 -2.03
C ARG A 112 20.06 14.06 -1.74
N PRO A 113 20.41 13.24 -2.75
CA PRO A 113 20.80 11.85 -2.52
C PRO A 113 21.98 11.74 -1.54
N PRO A 114 22.05 10.66 -0.73
CA PRO A 114 23.19 10.41 0.16
C PRO A 114 24.52 10.34 -0.59
N ASP A 115 25.36 11.35 -0.41
CA ASP A 115 26.62 11.50 -1.13
C ASP A 115 27.86 11.51 -0.22
N THR A 116 27.67 11.59 1.09
CA THR A 116 28.71 11.42 2.12
C THR A 116 28.52 10.09 2.88
N ASP A 117 29.55 9.63 3.59
CA ASP A 117 29.44 8.44 4.45
C ASP A 117 28.42 8.63 5.57
N GLU A 118 28.36 9.83 6.14
CA GLU A 118 27.39 10.17 7.17
C GLU A 118 25.95 10.06 6.65
N GLU A 119 25.65 10.65 5.49
CA GLU A 119 24.29 10.60 4.92
C GLU A 119 23.94 9.20 4.42
N ARG A 120 24.91 8.42 3.92
CA ARG A 120 24.71 7.00 3.62
C ARG A 120 24.36 6.20 4.88
N GLY A 121 25.01 6.50 6.01
CA GLY A 121 24.68 5.92 7.31
C GLY A 121 23.25 6.26 7.74
N ARG A 122 22.85 7.53 7.63
CA ARG A 122 21.47 7.97 7.95
C ARG A 122 20.43 7.30 7.06
N TYR A 123 20.71 7.14 5.76
CA TYR A 123 19.84 6.39 4.86
C TYR A 123 19.71 4.93 5.30
N ALA A 124 20.82 4.28 5.67
CA ALA A 124 20.79 2.91 6.18
C ALA A 124 19.96 2.78 7.47
N ASP A 125 20.06 3.74 8.38
CA ASP A 125 19.25 3.79 9.61
C ASP A 125 17.76 3.94 9.30
N TRP A 126 17.42 4.81 8.34
CA TRP A 126 16.05 4.99 7.88
C TRP A 126 15.47 3.72 7.25
N VAL A 127 16.22 3.09 6.35
CA VAL A 127 15.87 1.79 5.74
C VAL A 127 15.66 0.72 6.82
N ALA A 128 16.58 0.64 7.79
CA ALA A 128 16.49 -0.33 8.88
C ALA A 128 15.24 -0.09 9.75
N ALA A 129 14.89 1.17 10.02
CA ALA A 129 13.69 1.52 10.77
C ALA A 129 12.41 1.09 10.03
N MET A 130 12.33 1.33 8.71
CA MET A 130 11.19 0.95 7.88
C MET A 130 11.03 -0.57 7.76
N VAL A 131 12.11 -1.27 7.40
CA VAL A 131 12.11 -2.73 7.21
C VAL A 131 11.80 -3.44 8.53
N SER A 132 12.38 -2.99 9.64
CA SER A 132 12.14 -3.60 10.95
C SER A 132 10.69 -3.41 11.42
N ARG A 133 10.14 -2.20 11.25
CA ARG A 133 8.79 -1.87 11.70
C ARG A 133 7.71 -2.63 10.93
N TYR A 134 7.87 -2.75 9.62
CA TYR A 134 6.85 -3.33 8.74
C TYR A 134 7.13 -4.77 8.31
N LYS A 135 8.05 -5.44 9.01
CA LYS A 135 8.36 -6.87 8.83
C LYS A 135 7.08 -7.71 8.87
N GLY A 136 6.88 -8.51 7.83
CA GLY A 136 5.72 -9.39 7.69
C GLY A 136 4.44 -8.71 7.19
N LYS A 137 4.45 -7.39 6.98
CA LYS A 137 3.33 -6.65 6.37
C LYS A 137 3.67 -6.08 5.00
N VAL A 138 4.92 -5.67 4.78
CA VAL A 138 5.44 -5.29 3.47
C VAL A 138 6.03 -6.53 2.79
N ALA A 139 5.60 -6.81 1.56
CA ALA A 139 5.97 -8.03 0.84
C ALA A 139 7.34 -7.92 0.16
N ALA A 140 7.68 -6.72 -0.33
CA ALA A 140 8.95 -6.44 -0.97
C ALA A 140 9.37 -4.96 -0.80
N TRP A 141 10.66 -4.69 -0.97
CA TRP A 141 11.25 -3.36 -0.83
C TRP A 141 12.05 -2.99 -2.07
N GLU A 142 12.05 -1.71 -2.42
CA GLU A 142 12.85 -1.08 -3.48
C GLU A 142 13.61 0.14 -2.95
#